data_AF-A0A7S0EVA6-F1
#
_entry.id   AF-A0A7S0EVA6-F1
#
_cell.length_a   1.000
_cell.length_b   1.000
_cell.length_c   1.000
_cell.angle_alpha   90.00
_cell.angle_beta   90.00
_cell.angle_gamma   90.00
#
_symmetry.space_group_name_H-M   'P 1'
#
loop_
_entity.id
_entity.type
_entity.pdbx_description
1 polymer ?
#
loop_
_entity_poly.entity_id
_entity_poly.type
_entity_poly.pdbx_seq_one_letter_code
_entity_poly.pdbx_strand_id
1 'polypeptide(L)'
;MVKPITMEEPEYKRARHDREGDRDAPEEDVNPYGIKPEGNLFDCDVAMENRLSSSLGAFRRVQDKTILHILSFLDCQDLCRLSAVSAGLYCFAHHTNIWRELTINKFGGDFRFQKSWKETYLKRLNNKFPGHKPLKMKDCFSDTLFEPWLNANMAIDPSWLNKENVDRRSGLTAEEFIENYEKRGLPVILTDVIPTWLASENWKCENLLKKYAETKFRVSATMDMKLDDFLHYCNNAREERPLY
;
A
#
# COMPACT_ATOMS: atom_id res chain seq x y z
N MET A 1 1.39 -20.71 -36.09
CA MET A 1 0.47 -21.15 -35.03
C MET A 1 1.15 -20.92 -33.69
N VAL A 2 0.87 -19.78 -33.05
CA VAL A 2 1.39 -19.45 -31.72
C VAL A 2 0.41 -20.05 -30.71
N LYS A 3 0.91 -20.89 -29.79
CA LYS A 3 0.09 -21.47 -28.72
C LYS A 3 -0.35 -20.36 -27.76
N PRO A 4 -1.60 -20.38 -27.27
CA PRO A 4 -2.07 -19.40 -26.29
C PRO A 4 -1.31 -19.59 -24.97
N ILE A 5 -0.88 -18.47 -24.41
CA ILE A 5 -0.31 -18.40 -23.06
C ILE A 5 -1.48 -18.54 -22.09
N THR A 6 -1.57 -19.68 -21.41
CA THR A 6 -2.42 -19.84 -20.23
C THR A 6 -1.80 -19.02 -19.11
N MET A 7 -2.36 -17.84 -18.84
CA MET A 7 -2.11 -17.15 -17.57
C MET A 7 -2.93 -17.87 -16.51
N GLU A 8 -2.27 -18.41 -15.47
CA GLU A 8 -2.96 -18.82 -14.26
C GLU A 8 -3.68 -17.60 -13.68
N GLU A 9 -5.00 -17.72 -13.48
CA GLU A 9 -5.80 -16.67 -12.86
C GLU A 9 -5.32 -16.47 -11.41
N PRO A 10 -4.97 -15.24 -11.00
CA PRO A 10 -4.75 -14.97 -9.58
C PRO A 10 -6.07 -15.15 -8.83
N GLU A 11 -6.03 -15.79 -7.66
CA GLU A 11 -7.17 -15.88 -6.75
C GLU A 11 -7.61 -14.46 -6.34
N TYR A 12 -8.67 -13.96 -6.97
CA TYR A 12 -9.28 -12.69 -6.58
C TYR A 12 -10.05 -12.88 -5.28
N LYS A 13 -9.63 -12.17 -4.24
CA LYS A 13 -10.44 -12.02 -3.02
C LYS A 13 -11.78 -11.39 -3.40
N ARG A 14 -12.88 -12.02 -3.00
CA ARG A 14 -14.24 -11.58 -3.33
C ARG A 14 -14.48 -10.17 -2.76
N ALA A 15 -15.03 -9.27 -3.59
CA ALA A 15 -15.57 -8.00 -3.13
C ALA A 15 -16.79 -8.25 -2.22
N ARG A 16 -16.96 -7.41 -1.20
CA ARG A 16 -18.09 -7.47 -0.27
C ARG A 16 -19.40 -7.32 -1.04
N HIS A 17 -20.15 -8.40 -1.16
CA HIS A 17 -21.59 -8.35 -1.33
C HIS A 17 -22.19 -8.79 0.00
N ASP A 18 -22.95 -7.90 0.64
CA ASP A 18 -23.77 -8.23 1.80
C ASP A 18 -24.73 -9.36 1.39
N ARG A 19 -24.34 -10.60 1.71
CA ARG A 19 -25.23 -11.75 1.73
C ARG A 19 -25.03 -12.43 3.07
N GLU A 20 -26.11 -12.44 3.83
CA GLU A 20 -26.22 -13.20 5.07
C GLU A 20 -25.80 -14.66 4.82
N GLY A 21 -24.80 -15.13 5.58
CA GLY A 21 -24.56 -16.56 5.76
C GLY A 21 -23.39 -17.19 5.00
N ASP A 22 -22.20 -16.57 4.98
CA ASP A 22 -20.97 -17.29 4.60
C ASP A 22 -20.14 -17.60 5.87
N ARG A 23 -20.23 -18.86 6.34
CA ARG A 23 -19.56 -19.33 7.58
C ARG A 23 -18.14 -19.87 7.35
N ASP A 24 -17.64 -19.82 6.12
CA ASP A 24 -16.30 -20.30 5.75
C ASP A 24 -15.52 -19.24 4.92
N ALA A 25 -15.63 -17.96 5.30
CA ALA A 25 -14.75 -16.92 4.76
C ALA A 25 -13.30 -17.16 5.26
N PRO A 26 -12.28 -17.12 4.38
CA PRO A 26 -10.88 -17.21 4.82
C PRO A 26 -10.64 -16.12 5.87
N GLU A 27 -9.97 -16.48 6.97
CA GLU A 27 -9.62 -15.61 8.10
C GLU A 27 -9.45 -14.18 7.58
N GLU A 28 -10.43 -13.31 7.87
CA GLU A 28 -10.46 -11.96 7.30
C GLU A 28 -9.08 -11.35 7.52
N ASP A 29 -8.48 -10.77 6.48
CA ASP A 29 -7.29 -9.96 6.69
C ASP A 29 -7.74 -8.90 7.71
N VAL A 30 -7.28 -9.00 8.96
CA VAL A 30 -7.68 -8.09 10.03
C VAL A 30 -6.55 -7.08 10.19
N ASN A 31 -6.91 -5.82 10.42
CA ASN A 31 -5.94 -4.80 10.81
C ASN A 31 -5.02 -5.36 11.92
N PRO A 32 -3.69 -5.29 11.78
CA PRO A 32 -2.74 -5.98 12.66
C PRO A 32 -2.84 -5.53 14.12
N TYR A 33 -3.34 -4.32 14.38
CA TYR A 33 -3.52 -3.76 15.72
C TYR A 33 -4.96 -3.88 16.23
N GLY A 34 -5.86 -4.56 15.51
CA GLY A 34 -7.26 -4.76 15.90
C GLY A 34 -8.14 -3.52 15.75
N ILE A 35 -7.68 -2.50 15.03
CA ILE A 35 -8.43 -1.27 14.78
C ILE A 35 -9.54 -1.56 13.76
N LYS A 36 -10.73 -1.01 14.01
CA LYS A 36 -11.92 -1.12 13.16
C LYS A 36 -12.35 0.27 12.66
N PRO A 37 -13.18 0.36 11.60
CA PRO A 37 -13.73 1.64 11.17
C PRO A 37 -14.73 2.19 12.19
N GLU A 38 -14.94 3.51 12.18
CA GLU A 38 -15.79 4.23 13.15
C GLU A 38 -17.25 3.78 13.10
N GLY A 39 -17.74 3.33 11.94
CA GLY A 39 -19.10 2.81 11.78
C GLY A 39 -19.42 1.66 12.76
N ASN A 40 -18.44 0.84 13.13
CA ASN A 40 -18.62 -0.27 14.08
C ASN A 40 -18.94 0.20 15.52
N LEU A 41 -18.77 1.49 15.83
CA LEU A 41 -19.16 2.07 17.12
C LEU A 41 -20.69 2.01 17.34
N PHE A 42 -21.45 2.05 16.24
CA PHE A 42 -22.90 2.16 16.23
C PHE A 42 -23.62 0.84 15.92
N ASP A 43 -22.87 -0.25 15.72
CA ASP A 43 -23.35 -1.55 15.24
C ASP A 43 -24.04 -2.41 16.33
N CYS A 44 -24.24 -1.85 17.52
CA CYS A 44 -24.86 -2.54 18.66
C CYS A 44 -25.89 -1.65 19.34
N ASP A 45 -26.93 -2.29 19.92
CA ASP A 45 -28.03 -1.62 20.62
C ASP A 45 -27.59 -0.73 21.81
N VAL A 46 -26.30 -0.80 22.18
CA VAL A 46 -25.64 0.07 23.16
C VAL A 46 -24.33 0.57 22.54
N ALA A 47 -24.20 1.88 22.32
CA ALA A 47 -22.95 2.46 21.81
C ALA A 47 -21.74 2.01 22.65
N MET A 48 -20.78 1.34 22.02
CA MET A 48 -19.55 0.91 22.69
C MET A 48 -18.70 2.13 23.06
N GLU A 49 -17.98 2.06 24.17
CA GLU A 49 -16.96 3.07 24.45
C GLU A 49 -15.74 2.82 23.55
N ASN A 50 -15.37 3.81 22.74
CA ASN A 50 -14.16 3.71 21.93
C ASN A 50 -12.91 3.75 22.82
N ARG A 51 -12.30 2.58 23.07
CA ARG A 51 -11.09 2.42 23.89
C ARG A 51 -9.91 3.23 23.35
N LEU A 52 -9.86 3.43 22.04
CA LEU A 52 -8.87 4.31 21.42
C LEU A 52 -9.00 5.72 22.01
N SER A 53 -10.20 6.31 21.93
CA SER A 53 -10.51 7.66 22.40
C SER A 53 -10.37 7.80 23.92
N SER A 54 -10.91 6.87 24.70
CA SER A 54 -10.93 6.96 26.17
C SER A 54 -9.54 6.84 26.79
N SER A 55 -8.60 6.19 26.11
CA SER A 55 -7.21 6.01 26.58
C SER A 55 -6.25 7.13 26.15
N LEU A 56 -6.68 8.14 25.39
CA LEU A 56 -5.82 9.25 24.96
C LEU A 56 -5.59 10.32 26.04
N GLY A 57 -6.32 10.27 27.16
CA GLY A 57 -6.24 11.30 28.20
C GLY A 57 -6.54 12.69 27.64
N ALA A 58 -5.62 13.64 27.80
CA ALA A 58 -5.78 15.00 27.29
C ALA A 58 -5.86 15.08 25.75
N PHE A 59 -5.22 14.16 25.03
CA PHE A 59 -5.26 14.11 23.56
C PHE A 59 -6.63 13.71 23.02
N ARG A 60 -7.56 13.22 23.85
CA ARG A 60 -8.93 12.88 23.43
C ARG A 60 -9.67 14.05 22.78
N ARG A 61 -9.28 15.29 23.07
CA ARG A 61 -9.87 16.52 22.51
C ARG A 61 -9.30 16.90 21.14
N VAL A 62 -8.28 16.18 20.68
CA VAL A 62 -7.56 16.45 19.43
C VAL A 62 -8.01 15.43 18.38
N GLN A 63 -8.18 15.88 17.14
CA GLN A 63 -8.55 15.00 16.03
C GLN A 63 -7.40 14.02 15.69
N ASP A 64 -7.74 12.80 15.32
CA ASP A 64 -6.80 11.72 14.96
C ASP A 64 -5.71 12.17 13.97
N LYS A 65 -6.08 12.87 12.89
CA LYS A 65 -5.14 13.40 11.89
C LYS A 65 -4.15 14.41 12.49
N THR A 66 -4.60 15.21 13.46
CA THR A 66 -3.74 16.17 14.16
C THR A 66 -2.79 15.44 15.12
N ILE A 67 -3.25 14.39 15.80
CA ILE A 67 -2.38 13.53 16.62
C ILE A 67 -1.30 12.92 15.73
N LEU A 68 -1.66 12.32 14.60
CA LEU A 68 -0.69 11.76 13.65
C LEU A 68 0.31 12.81 13.15
N HIS A 69 -0.15 14.02 12.85
CA HIS A 69 0.72 15.12 12.44
C HIS A 69 1.72 15.48 13.54
N ILE A 70 1.28 15.59 14.81
CA ILE A 70 2.18 15.83 15.94
C ILE A 70 3.20 14.69 16.08
N LEU A 71 2.75 13.43 16.00
CA LEU A 71 3.63 12.27 16.13
C LEU A 71 4.64 12.18 14.98
N SER A 72 4.34 12.76 13.81
CA SER A 72 5.25 12.76 12.65
C SER A 72 6.54 13.55 12.90
N PHE A 73 6.58 14.42 13.91
CA PHE A 73 7.79 15.15 14.31
C PHE A 73 8.68 14.37 15.29
N LEU A 74 8.21 13.24 15.81
CA LEU A 74 8.94 12.46 16.82
C LEU A 74 9.91 11.48 16.16
N ASP A 75 11.03 11.23 16.84
CA ASP A 75 11.96 10.20 16.44
C ASP A 75 11.50 8.79 16.88
N CYS A 76 12.26 7.78 16.48
CA CYS A 76 11.96 6.40 16.85
C CYS A 76 11.96 6.15 18.37
N GLN A 77 12.82 6.80 19.14
CA GLN A 77 12.90 6.56 20.59
C GLN A 77 11.66 7.11 21.28
N ASP A 78 11.26 8.32 20.91
CA ASP A 78 10.10 8.99 21.48
C ASP A 78 8.80 8.32 21.06
N LEU A 79 8.67 7.87 19.80
CA LEU A 79 7.53 7.06 19.38
C LEU A 79 7.43 5.75 20.16
N CYS A 80 8.55 5.07 20.40
CA CYS A 80 8.57 3.84 21.21
C CYS A 80 8.13 4.11 22.66
N ARG A 81 8.66 5.17 23.29
CA ARG A 81 8.23 5.57 24.64
C ARG A 81 6.75 5.92 24.69
N LEU A 82 6.29 6.72 23.74
CA LEU A 82 4.90 7.16 23.65
C LEU A 82 3.95 5.98 23.44
N SER A 83 4.36 4.99 22.64
CA SER A 83 3.57 3.78 22.41
C SER A 83 3.35 2.94 23.68
N ALA A 84 4.14 3.15 24.73
CA ALA A 84 3.99 2.47 26.01
C ALA A 84 3.06 3.21 27.00
N VAL A 85 2.60 4.42 26.66
CA VAL A 85 1.84 5.28 27.58
C VAL A 85 0.37 4.88 27.67
N SER A 86 -0.28 4.56 26.55
CA SER A 86 -1.68 4.19 26.53
C SER A 86 -2.07 3.38 25.30
N ALA A 87 -3.27 2.81 25.32
CA ALA A 87 -3.82 2.05 24.19
C ALA A 87 -3.96 2.89 22.92
N GLY A 88 -4.47 4.12 23.04
CA GLY A 88 -4.61 5.05 21.92
C GLY A 88 -3.25 5.42 21.34
N LEU A 89 -2.32 5.87 22.19
CA LEU A 89 -0.99 6.27 21.75
C LEU A 89 -0.19 5.10 21.17
N TYR A 90 -0.41 3.88 21.67
CA TYR A 90 0.11 2.66 21.05
C TYR A 90 -0.35 2.56 19.58
N CYS A 91 -1.65 2.63 19.31
CA CYS A 91 -2.17 2.57 17.93
C CYS A 91 -1.63 3.69 17.04
N PHE A 92 -1.67 4.95 17.50
CA PHE A 92 -1.17 6.09 16.71
C PHE A 92 0.33 6.00 16.41
N ALA A 93 1.15 5.63 17.39
CA ALA A 93 2.60 5.52 17.22
C ALA A 93 3.02 4.39 16.25
N HIS A 94 2.11 3.47 15.92
CA HIS A 94 2.36 2.38 14.98
C HIS A 94 1.81 2.66 13.57
N HIS A 95 1.31 3.87 13.30
CA HIS A 95 0.80 4.25 12.00
C HIS A 95 1.88 4.17 10.90
N THR A 96 1.56 3.47 9.81
CA THR A 96 2.54 3.07 8.77
C THR A 96 3.29 4.25 8.16
N ASN A 97 2.59 5.36 7.87
CA ASN A 97 3.21 6.53 7.23
C ASN A 97 4.28 7.20 8.11
N ILE A 98 4.13 7.17 9.44
CA ILE A 98 5.15 7.73 10.35
C ILE A 98 6.47 6.98 10.16
N TRP A 99 6.39 5.64 10.15
CA TRP A 99 7.57 4.79 9.98
C TRP A 99 8.13 4.83 8.56
N ARG A 100 7.29 5.01 7.55
CA ARG A 100 7.72 5.23 6.16
C ARG A 100 8.58 6.48 6.05
N GLU A 101 8.06 7.62 6.51
CA GLU A 101 8.80 8.88 6.47
C GLU A 101 10.08 8.82 7.30
N LEU A 102 10.04 8.20 8.49
CA LEU A 102 11.25 7.99 9.29
C LEU A 102 12.31 7.14 8.57
N THR A 103 11.89 6.09 7.85
CA THR A 103 12.80 5.23 7.08
C THR A 103 13.44 6.00 5.94
N ILE A 104 12.62 6.66 5.13
CA ILE A 104 13.07 7.42 3.95
C ILE A 104 13.98 8.58 4.39
N ASN A 105 13.58 9.36 5.39
CA ASN A 105 14.36 10.52 5.84
C ASN A 105 15.69 10.10 6.47
N LYS A 106 15.74 8.96 7.16
CA LYS A 106 16.96 8.51 7.84
C LYS A 106 17.92 7.76 6.94
N PHE A 107 17.42 6.92 6.04
CA PHE A 107 18.25 6.00 5.26
C PHE A 107 18.29 6.35 3.76
N GLY A 108 17.49 7.31 3.29
CA GLY A 108 17.25 7.46 1.86
C GLY A 108 16.76 6.13 1.30
N GLY A 109 17.29 5.68 0.16
CA GLY A 109 17.00 4.35 -0.40
C GLY A 109 17.97 3.24 0.03
N ASP A 110 18.78 3.45 1.07
CA ASP A 110 19.73 2.43 1.58
C ASP A 110 19.07 1.54 2.65
N PHE A 111 18.03 0.82 2.24
CA PHE A 111 17.34 -0.16 3.06
C PHE A 111 16.73 -1.27 2.19
N ARG A 112 16.55 -2.44 2.79
CA ARG A 112 15.79 -3.53 2.18
C ARG A 112 14.46 -3.70 2.91
N PHE A 113 13.35 -3.52 2.20
CA PHE A 113 12.01 -3.60 2.78
C PHE A 113 11.79 -4.94 3.51
N GLN A 114 11.22 -4.85 4.70
CA GLN A 114 10.75 -5.97 5.52
C GLN A 114 9.23 -5.96 5.54
N LYS A 115 8.57 -6.80 6.35
CA LYS A 115 7.11 -6.94 6.38
C LYS A 115 6.32 -5.63 6.57
N SER A 116 6.94 -4.60 7.15
CA SER A 116 6.37 -3.25 7.30
C SER A 116 7.46 -2.18 7.33
N TRP A 117 7.07 -0.92 7.18
CA TRP A 117 7.97 0.22 7.34
C TRP A 117 8.64 0.27 8.72
N LYS A 118 7.90 -0.06 9.79
CA LYS A 118 8.47 -0.14 11.15
C LYS A 118 9.55 -1.21 11.26
N GLU A 119 9.29 -2.41 10.75
CA GLU A 119 10.28 -3.48 10.76
C GLU A 119 11.48 -3.15 9.88
N THR A 120 11.24 -2.50 8.73
CA THR A 120 12.29 -2.03 7.83
C THR A 120 13.23 -1.07 8.57
N TYR A 121 12.66 -0.07 9.23
CA TYR A 121 13.41 0.89 10.04
C TYR A 121 14.22 0.21 11.15
N LEU A 122 13.56 -0.62 11.97
CA LEU A 122 14.18 -1.24 13.14
C LEU A 122 15.24 -2.26 12.78
N LYS A 123 15.02 -3.06 11.72
CA LYS A 123 16.02 -4.03 11.24
C LYS A 123 17.20 -3.33 10.58
N ARG A 124 16.97 -2.21 9.89
CA ARG A 124 18.06 -1.40 9.33
C ARG A 124 18.93 -0.76 10.42
N LEU A 125 18.33 -0.36 11.54
CA LEU A 125 19.07 0.10 12.73
C LEU A 125 19.79 -1.02 13.46
N ASN A 126 19.13 -2.16 13.64
CA ASN A 126 19.66 -3.31 14.35
C ASN A 126 19.28 -4.59 13.60
N ASN A 127 20.24 -5.16 12.88
CA ASN A 127 20.02 -6.37 12.08
C ASN A 127 19.60 -7.59 12.92
N LYS A 128 19.80 -7.57 14.25
CA LYS A 128 19.34 -8.61 15.18
C LYS A 128 17.91 -8.39 15.69
N PHE A 129 17.20 -7.38 15.20
CA PHE A 129 15.81 -7.12 15.61
C PHE A 129 14.93 -8.35 15.33
N PRO A 130 14.24 -8.91 16.35
CA PRO A 130 13.53 -10.18 16.23
C PRO A 130 12.21 -10.11 15.45
N GLY A 131 11.83 -8.94 14.94
CA GLY A 131 10.54 -8.68 14.30
C GLY A 131 9.53 -8.05 15.25
N HIS A 132 8.54 -7.36 14.69
CA HIS A 132 7.49 -6.71 15.46
C HIS A 132 6.32 -7.69 15.64
N LYS A 133 5.82 -7.79 16.87
CA LYS A 133 4.60 -8.55 17.18
C LYS A 133 3.53 -7.55 17.63
N PRO A 134 2.54 -7.23 16.78
CA PRO A 134 1.46 -6.32 17.12
C PRO A 134 0.64 -6.81 18.33
N LEU A 135 0.30 -5.90 19.23
CA LEU A 135 -0.70 -6.12 20.26
C LEU A 135 -2.07 -5.77 19.67
N LYS A 136 -2.95 -6.78 19.54
CA LYS A 136 -4.32 -6.55 19.03
C LYS A 136 -5.15 -5.86 20.10
N MET A 137 -5.54 -4.62 19.81
CA MET A 137 -6.36 -3.80 20.68
C MET A 137 -7.83 -4.13 20.46
N LYS A 138 -8.57 -4.30 21.56
CA LYS A 138 -10.02 -4.49 21.53
C LYS A 138 -10.73 -3.14 21.56
N ASP A 139 -11.84 -3.05 20.86
CA ASP A 139 -12.78 -1.93 20.90
C ASP A 139 -12.13 -0.58 20.56
N CYS A 140 -11.19 -0.61 19.62
CA CYS A 140 -10.53 0.58 19.07
C CYS A 140 -11.08 0.89 17.68
N PHE A 141 -11.66 2.07 17.52
CA PHE A 141 -12.31 2.50 16.28
C PHE A 141 -11.70 3.82 15.80
N SER A 142 -11.30 3.89 14.54
CA SER A 142 -10.79 5.11 13.89
C SER A 142 -10.68 4.89 12.39
N ASP A 143 -11.41 5.66 11.60
CA ASP A 143 -11.31 5.58 10.14
C ASP A 143 -9.93 6.07 9.69
N THR A 144 -9.40 7.09 10.37
CA THR A 144 -8.07 7.65 10.08
C THR A 144 -6.96 6.61 10.22
N LEU A 145 -7.03 5.72 11.21
CA LEU A 145 -6.02 4.67 11.42
C LEU A 145 -6.33 3.39 10.64
N PHE A 146 -7.58 3.19 10.22
CA PHE A 146 -8.02 1.99 9.51
C PHE A 146 -7.91 2.11 7.99
N GLU A 147 -8.22 3.27 7.43
CA GLU A 147 -8.32 3.53 5.99
C GLU A 147 -7.05 3.15 5.20
N PRO A 148 -5.81 3.49 5.63
CA PRO A 148 -4.62 3.08 4.88
C PRO A 148 -4.44 1.57 4.78
N TRP A 149 -4.83 0.85 5.84
CA TRP A 149 -4.81 -0.61 5.84
C TRP A 149 -5.92 -1.17 4.94
N LEU A 150 -7.13 -0.59 4.99
CA LEU A 150 -8.24 -1.00 4.13
C LEU A 150 -7.86 -0.82 2.66
N ASN A 151 -7.39 0.36 2.27
CA ASN A 151 -7.04 0.69 0.89
C ASN A 151 -5.89 -0.19 0.36
N ALA A 152 -4.96 -0.62 1.22
CA ALA A 152 -3.88 -1.53 0.86
C ALA A 152 -4.32 -3.00 0.67
N ASN A 153 -5.46 -3.40 1.24
CA ASN A 153 -5.91 -4.80 1.27
C ASN A 153 -7.27 -5.02 0.59
N MET A 154 -7.91 -3.96 0.11
CA MET A 154 -9.18 -4.03 -0.60
C MET A 154 -8.98 -4.70 -1.96
N ALA A 155 -9.79 -5.71 -2.24
CA ALA A 155 -9.82 -6.34 -3.55
C ALA A 155 -10.45 -5.37 -4.57
N ILE A 156 -9.89 -5.36 -5.78
CA ILE A 156 -10.53 -4.70 -6.92
C ILE A 156 -11.81 -5.48 -7.23
N ASP A 157 -12.95 -4.78 -7.30
CA ASP A 157 -14.19 -5.38 -7.75
C ASP A 157 -14.03 -5.84 -9.21
N PRO A 158 -14.18 -7.15 -9.52
CA PRO A 158 -14.03 -7.64 -10.89
C PRO A 158 -14.95 -6.92 -11.89
N SER A 159 -16.10 -6.42 -11.43
CA SER A 159 -17.02 -5.67 -12.28
C SER A 159 -16.41 -4.38 -12.84
N TRP A 160 -15.45 -3.77 -12.13
CA TRP A 160 -14.74 -2.57 -12.59
C TRP A 160 -13.80 -2.87 -13.77
N LEU A 161 -13.44 -4.13 -13.98
CA LEU A 161 -12.57 -4.58 -15.07
C LEU A 161 -13.36 -5.03 -16.31
N ASN A 162 -14.68 -5.13 -16.23
CA ASN A 162 -15.51 -5.70 -17.30
C ASN A 162 -15.66 -4.81 -18.55
N LYS A 163 -15.39 -3.51 -18.44
CA LYS A 163 -15.60 -2.56 -19.53
C LYS A 163 -14.32 -1.82 -19.86
N GLU A 164 -13.73 -2.18 -20.99
CA GLU A 164 -12.72 -1.39 -21.68
C GLU A 164 -13.37 -0.65 -22.85
N ASN A 165 -13.32 0.70 -22.83
CA ASN A 165 -13.95 1.56 -23.82
C ASN A 165 -12.97 2.46 -24.58
N VAL A 166 -11.66 2.25 -24.37
CA VAL A 166 -10.61 2.95 -25.14
C VAL A 166 -10.41 2.20 -26.45
N ASP A 167 -10.44 2.93 -27.56
CA ASP A 167 -10.26 2.35 -28.88
C ASP A 167 -8.84 1.76 -29.06
N ARG A 168 -8.72 0.64 -29.77
CA ARG A 168 -7.47 -0.09 -30.00
C ARG A 168 -7.21 -0.17 -31.50
N ARG A 169 -6.09 0.41 -31.95
CA ARG A 169 -5.77 0.53 -33.38
C ARG A 169 -4.38 -0.04 -33.70
N SER A 170 -4.28 -0.64 -34.88
CA SER A 170 -3.02 -0.99 -35.55
C SER A 170 -2.99 -0.38 -36.95
N GLY A 171 -1.78 -0.19 -37.49
CA GLY A 171 -1.55 0.33 -38.84
C GLY A 171 -1.99 1.78 -39.05
N LEU A 172 -2.14 2.54 -37.98
CA LEU A 172 -2.65 3.92 -38.03
C LEU A 172 -1.58 4.85 -38.62
N THR A 173 -1.92 5.64 -39.64
CA THR A 173 -0.99 6.67 -40.12
C THR A 173 -0.95 7.86 -39.17
N ALA A 174 0.07 8.70 -39.29
CA ALA A 174 0.18 9.92 -38.48
C ALA A 174 -1.01 10.85 -38.73
N GLU A 175 -1.44 11.00 -39.99
CA GLU A 175 -2.58 11.84 -40.37
C GLU A 175 -3.89 11.33 -39.79
N GLU A 176 -4.11 10.01 -39.86
CA GLU A 176 -5.28 9.37 -39.26
C GLU A 176 -5.30 9.51 -37.74
N PHE A 177 -4.14 9.40 -37.08
CA PHE A 177 -4.00 9.63 -35.65
C PHE A 177 -4.35 11.07 -35.27
N ILE A 178 -3.78 12.04 -35.99
CA ILE A 178 -3.98 13.46 -35.75
C ILE A 178 -5.46 13.84 -35.88
N GLU A 179 -6.09 13.45 -36.99
CA GLU A 179 -7.46 13.84 -37.31
C GLU A 179 -8.48 13.17 -36.39
N ASN A 180 -8.32 11.87 -36.14
CA ASN A 180 -9.33 11.09 -35.42
C ASN A 180 -9.17 11.09 -33.90
N TYR A 181 -7.97 11.36 -33.37
CA TYR A 181 -7.68 11.24 -31.93
C TYR A 181 -7.04 12.51 -31.34
N GLU A 182 -5.87 12.93 -31.82
CA GLU A 182 -5.10 14.02 -31.20
C GLU A 182 -5.86 15.36 -31.18
N LYS A 183 -6.35 15.83 -32.35
CA LYS A 183 -7.11 17.09 -32.45
C LYS A 183 -8.39 17.08 -31.62
N ARG A 184 -8.95 15.90 -31.40
CA ARG A 184 -10.22 15.70 -30.69
C ARG A 184 -10.01 15.42 -29.20
N GLY A 185 -8.77 15.24 -28.75
CA GLY A 185 -8.45 14.86 -27.38
C GLY A 185 -8.99 13.49 -26.97
N LEU A 186 -9.12 12.55 -27.93
CA LEU A 186 -9.63 11.21 -27.65
C LEU A 186 -8.49 10.22 -27.37
N PRO A 187 -8.61 9.38 -26.32
CA PRO A 187 -7.61 8.36 -26.04
C PRO A 187 -7.68 7.22 -27.05
N VAL A 188 -6.52 6.65 -27.39
CA VAL A 188 -6.38 5.46 -28.23
C VAL A 188 -5.18 4.63 -27.79
N ILE A 189 -5.31 3.30 -27.85
CA ILE A 189 -4.22 2.35 -27.62
C ILE A 189 -3.67 1.89 -28.97
N LEU A 190 -2.39 2.15 -29.21
CA LEU A 190 -1.68 1.65 -30.40
C LEU A 190 -1.09 0.27 -30.11
N THR A 191 -1.49 -0.74 -30.88
CA THR A 191 -1.22 -2.15 -30.55
C THR A 191 -0.01 -2.75 -31.26
N ASP A 192 0.54 -2.09 -32.27
CA ASP A 192 1.58 -2.60 -33.17
C ASP A 192 2.92 -1.83 -33.11
N VAL A 193 3.05 -0.88 -32.17
CA VAL A 193 4.26 -0.04 -32.04
C VAL A 193 5.38 -0.74 -31.27
N ILE A 194 5.08 -1.21 -30.06
CA ILE A 194 6.07 -1.77 -29.11
C ILE A 194 6.63 -3.15 -29.51
N PRO A 195 5.90 -4.08 -30.18
CA PRO A 195 6.41 -5.43 -30.45
C PRO A 195 7.73 -5.50 -31.22
N THR A 196 8.11 -4.43 -31.92
CA THR A 196 9.37 -4.36 -32.68
C THR A 196 10.56 -3.88 -31.83
N TRP A 197 10.32 -3.37 -30.62
CA TRP A 197 11.36 -2.80 -29.78
C TRP A 197 12.11 -3.91 -29.05
N LEU A 198 13.44 -3.85 -29.03
CA LEU A 198 14.28 -4.73 -28.22
C LEU A 198 13.90 -4.71 -26.73
N ALA A 199 13.32 -3.60 -26.24
CA ALA A 199 12.81 -3.48 -24.89
C ALA A 199 11.70 -4.52 -24.58
N SER A 200 10.84 -4.85 -25.54
CA SER A 200 9.76 -5.82 -25.35
C SER A 200 10.27 -7.22 -24.99
N GLU A 201 11.44 -7.60 -25.49
CA GLU A 201 12.08 -8.88 -25.19
C GLU A 201 13.00 -8.80 -23.96
N ASN A 202 13.72 -7.69 -23.81
CA ASN A 202 14.84 -7.57 -22.87
C ASN A 202 14.48 -6.95 -21.51
N TRP A 203 13.48 -6.08 -21.43
CA TRP A 203 13.10 -5.39 -20.18
C TRP A 203 12.21 -6.27 -19.28
N LYS A 204 12.72 -7.46 -18.96
CA LYS A 204 12.17 -8.37 -17.95
C LYS A 204 12.92 -8.17 -16.65
N CYS A 205 12.24 -8.30 -15.49
CA CYS A 205 12.86 -8.09 -14.17
C CYS A 205 14.19 -8.84 -14.01
N GLU A 206 14.24 -10.12 -14.39
CA GLU A 206 15.45 -10.95 -14.31
C GLU A 206 16.63 -10.40 -15.13
N ASN A 207 16.35 -9.90 -16.35
CA ASN A 207 17.37 -9.35 -17.23
C ASN A 207 17.85 -7.99 -16.75
N LEU A 208 16.93 -7.15 -16.25
CA LEU A 208 17.25 -5.86 -15.68
C LEU A 208 18.11 -6.02 -14.42
N LEU A 209 17.80 -6.99 -13.54
CA LEU A 209 18.59 -7.28 -12.35
C LEU A 209 20.02 -7.72 -12.69
N LYS A 210 20.21 -8.57 -13.71
CA LYS A 210 21.56 -9.01 -14.14
C LYS A 210 22.49 -7.84 -14.48
N LYS A 211 21.94 -6.74 -15.01
CA LYS A 211 22.74 -5.61 -15.50
C LYS A 211 22.71 -4.39 -14.57
N TYR A 212 21.60 -4.15 -13.90
CA TYR A 212 21.30 -2.90 -13.20
C TYR A 212 20.92 -3.09 -11.73
N ALA A 213 21.11 -4.27 -11.12
CA ALA A 213 20.77 -4.51 -9.70
C ALA A 213 21.27 -3.41 -8.76
N GLU A 214 22.54 -3.01 -8.90
CA GLU A 214 23.18 -1.99 -8.06
C GLU A 214 22.95 -0.55 -8.55
N THR A 215 22.32 -0.38 -9.71
CA THR A 215 22.02 0.96 -10.26
C THR A 215 20.86 1.57 -9.48
N LYS A 216 21.02 2.83 -9.07
CA LYS A 216 20.00 3.56 -8.35
C LYS A 216 19.05 4.26 -9.32
N PHE A 217 17.75 4.10 -9.09
CA PHE A 217 16.69 4.80 -9.79
C PHE A 217 15.90 5.65 -8.80
N ARG A 218 15.35 6.77 -9.28
CA ARG A 218 14.45 7.62 -8.52
C ARG A 218 13.14 6.87 -8.29
N VAL A 219 12.74 6.68 -7.02
CA VAL A 219 11.53 5.91 -6.63
C VAL A 219 10.56 6.71 -5.72
N SER A 220 10.92 7.97 -5.43
CA SER A 220 10.07 8.97 -4.77
C SER A 220 10.60 10.36 -5.11
N ALA A 221 9.89 11.45 -4.80
CA ALA A 221 10.37 12.80 -5.09
C ALA A 221 11.79 13.10 -4.57
N THR A 222 12.19 12.48 -3.46
CA THR A 222 13.42 12.79 -2.72
C THR A 222 14.41 11.63 -2.61
N MET A 223 14.12 10.46 -3.21
CA MET A 223 14.85 9.23 -2.91
C MET A 223 15.21 8.42 -4.17
N ASP A 224 16.47 8.00 -4.22
CA ASP A 224 16.95 7.00 -5.18
C ASP A 224 17.21 5.67 -4.45
N MET A 225 16.84 4.54 -5.06
CA MET A 225 16.98 3.18 -4.52
C MET A 225 17.59 2.25 -5.57
N LYS A 226 18.39 1.26 -5.13
CA LYS A 226 18.91 0.21 -6.02
C LYS A 226 17.75 -0.55 -6.66
N LEU A 227 17.89 -0.92 -7.93
CA LEU A 227 16.86 -1.69 -8.63
C LEU A 227 16.53 -3.01 -7.91
N ASP A 228 17.52 -3.69 -7.35
CA ASP A 228 17.29 -4.91 -6.58
C ASP A 228 16.41 -4.67 -5.34
N ASP A 229 16.72 -3.65 -4.56
CA ASP A 229 15.94 -3.32 -3.36
C ASP A 229 14.53 -2.83 -3.73
N PHE A 230 14.38 -2.10 -4.84
CA PHE A 230 13.08 -1.65 -5.33
C PHE A 230 12.20 -2.81 -5.81
N LEU A 231 12.73 -3.73 -6.62
CA LEU A 231 11.98 -4.91 -7.05
C LEU A 231 11.68 -5.86 -5.89
N HIS A 232 12.61 -5.99 -4.92
CA HIS A 232 12.32 -6.66 -3.65
C HIS A 232 11.16 -5.99 -2.92
N TYR A 233 11.14 -4.66 -2.84
CA TYR A 233 10.03 -3.90 -2.27
C TYR A 233 8.71 -4.15 -3.02
N CYS A 234 8.67 -4.05 -4.36
CA CYS A 234 7.45 -4.26 -5.15
C CYS A 234 6.80 -5.64 -4.92
N ASN A 235 7.61 -6.67 -4.71
CA ASN A 235 7.12 -8.04 -4.49
C ASN A 235 6.62 -8.30 -3.06
N ASN A 236 6.96 -7.44 -2.10
CA ASN A 236 6.69 -7.69 -0.67
C ASN A 236 5.80 -6.64 -0.02
N ALA A 237 5.78 -5.41 -0.52
CA ALA A 237 5.01 -4.32 0.05
C ALA A 237 3.52 -4.44 -0.30
N ARG A 238 2.67 -4.15 0.69
CA ARG A 238 1.22 -4.01 0.55
C ARG A 238 0.82 -2.72 1.23
N GLU A 239 0.69 -1.64 0.46
CA GLU A 239 0.42 -0.31 0.98
C GLU A 239 -0.47 0.53 0.05
N GLU A 240 -1.17 1.50 0.62
CA GLU A 240 -2.05 2.42 -0.12
C GLU A 240 -1.27 3.25 -1.16
N ARG A 241 -0.03 3.66 -0.84
CA ARG A 241 0.77 4.58 -1.67
C ARG A 241 2.18 4.05 -1.89
N PRO A 242 2.34 3.05 -2.76
CA PRO A 242 3.65 2.43 -2.98
C PRO A 242 4.69 3.42 -3.53
N LEU A 243 5.98 3.13 -3.28
CA LEU A 243 7.07 3.71 -4.05
C LEU A 243 6.91 3.39 -5.55
N TYR A 244 7.34 4.33 -6.40
CA TYR A 244 7.22 4.23 -7.86
C TYR A 244 8.43 4.83 -8.55
#